data_AF-A0A1T1BU39-F1
#
_entry.id   AF-A0A1T1BU39-F1
#
_cell.length_a   1.000
_cell.length_b   1.000
_cell.length_c   1.000
_cell.angle_alpha   90.00
_cell.angle_beta   90.00
_cell.angle_gamma   90.00
#
_symmetry.space_group_name_H-M   'P 1'
#
loop_
_entity.id
_entity.type
_entity.pdbx_description
1 polymer ?
#
loop_
_entity_poly.entity_id
_entity_poly.type
_entity_poly.pdbx_seq_one_letter_code
_entity_poly.pdbx_strand_id
1 'polypeptide(L)'
;MNFPTLMGINSGSAFLLGFILFLNNRKVNVKANKYLGLFVVTLGFTMLEIPLFYQKFHLQHPYLFEMIGLSRFLTAPYALYQCSLFYVYT
;
A
#
# COMPACT_ATOMS: atom_id res chain seq x y z
N MET A 1 -2.08 3.83 25.18
CA MET A 1 -1.50 4.61 24.07
C MET A 1 -2.39 4.42 22.85
N ASN A 2 -2.77 5.49 22.15
CA ASN A 2 -3.71 5.41 21.03
C ASN A 2 -3.03 4.77 19.80
N PHE A 3 -3.08 3.44 19.73
CA PHE A 3 -2.59 2.64 18.61
C PHE A 3 -3.22 2.99 17.24
N PRO A 4 -4.52 3.33 17.10
CA PRO A 4 -5.10 3.57 15.78
C PRO A 4 -4.68 4.92 15.14
N THR A 5 -4.41 5.96 15.93
CA THR A 5 -3.99 7.27 15.40
C THR A 5 -2.58 7.22 14.83
N LEU A 6 -1.66 6.52 15.49
CA LEU A 6 -0.30 6.29 14.97
C LEU A 6 -0.32 5.48 13.68
N MET A 7 -1.17 4.44 13.61
CA MET A 7 -1.34 3.64 12.40
C MET A 7 -1.93 4.45 11.24
N GLY A 8 -2.85 5.38 11.53
CA GLY A 8 -3.38 6.33 10.55
C GLY A 8 -2.34 7.32 10.02
N ILE A 9 -1.42 7.80 10.88
CA ILE A 9 -0.32 8.67 10.44
C ILE A 9 0.68 7.88 9.57
N ASN A 10 0.99 6.65 9.98
CA ASN A 10 1.89 5.78 9.21
C ASN A 10 1.28 5.39 7.85
N SER A 11 -0.02 5.12 7.78
CA SER A 11 -0.69 4.85 6.51
C SER A 11 -0.65 6.05 5.57
N GLY A 12 -0.93 7.25 6.07
CA GLY A 12 -0.81 8.50 5.32
C GLY A 12 0.62 8.71 4.77
N SER A 13 1.63 8.45 5.59
CA SER A 13 3.05 8.54 5.20
C SER A 13 3.41 7.52 4.12
N ALA A 14 2.90 6.29 4.22
CA ALA A 14 3.07 5.25 3.21
C ALA A 14 2.42 5.65 1.87
N PHE A 15 1.20 6.20 1.87
CA PHE A 15 0.58 6.68 0.63
C PHE A 15 1.39 7.80 -0.04
N LEU A 16 1.89 8.75 0.74
CA LEU A 16 2.73 9.83 0.24
C LEU A 16 4.03 9.29 -0.37
N LEU A 17 4.70 8.35 0.30
CA LEU A 17 5.91 7.71 -0.21
C LEU A 17 5.63 6.94 -1.51
N GLY A 18 4.54 6.17 -1.55
CA GLY A 18 4.13 5.44 -2.75
C GLY A 18 3.86 6.37 -3.93
N PHE A 19 3.24 7.54 -3.69
CA PHE A 19 3.01 8.55 -4.71
C PHE A 19 4.30 9.19 -5.23
N ILE A 20 5.24 9.50 -4.33
CA ILE A 20 6.57 10.01 -4.72
C ILE A 20 7.29 8.98 -5.58
N LEU A 21 7.30 7.70 -5.21
CA LEU A 21 7.92 6.65 -6.00
C LEU A 21 7.26 6.46 -7.38
N PHE A 22 5.95 6.71 -7.47
CA PHE A 22 5.24 6.60 -8.74
C PHE A 22 5.49 7.78 -9.68
N LEU A 23 5.57 9.01 -9.15
CA LEU A 23 5.72 10.24 -9.95
C LEU A 23 7.17 10.69 -10.13
N ASN A 24 7.99 10.61 -9.08
CA ASN A 24 9.35 11.11 -9.08
C ASN A 24 10.35 10.02 -9.48
N ASN A 25 10.17 9.50 -10.68
CA ASN A 25 11.09 8.53 -11.25
C ASN A 25 12.31 9.25 -11.84
N ARG A 26 13.46 9.18 -11.15
CA ARG A 26 14.75 9.43 -11.83
C ARG A 26 14.89 8.43 -12.99
N LYS A 27 15.60 8.78 -14.06
CA LYS A 27 15.70 8.01 -15.33
C LYS A 27 16.22 6.56 -15.20
N VAL A 28 16.50 6.07 -13.99
CA VAL A 28 17.02 4.74 -13.69
C VAL A 28 15.91 3.91 -13.06
N ASN A 29 15.71 2.69 -13.55
CA ASN A 29 14.80 1.68 -12.99
C ASN A 29 13.34 2.16 -12.82
N VAL A 30 12.88 2.99 -13.77
CA VAL A 30 11.52 3.60 -13.78
C VAL A 30 10.41 2.56 -13.60
N LYS A 31 10.53 1.39 -14.23
CA LYS A 31 9.54 0.31 -14.09
C LYS A 31 9.55 -0.25 -12.65
N ALA A 32 10.73 -0.61 -12.13
CA ALA A 32 10.86 -1.14 -10.77
C ALA A 32 10.32 -0.16 -9.71
N ASN A 33 10.66 1.13 -9.83
CA ASN A 33 10.19 2.17 -8.91
C ASN A 33 8.67 2.36 -8.94
N LYS A 34 8.02 2.22 -10.11
CA LYS A 34 6.56 2.26 -10.20
C LYS A 34 5.90 1.08 -9.48
N TYR A 35 6.43 -0.14 -9.65
CA TYR A 35 5.92 -1.31 -8.94
C TYR A 35 6.23 -1.25 -7.43
N LEU A 36 7.38 -0.70 -7.05
CA LEU A 36 7.71 -0.40 -5.66
C LEU A 36 6.72 0.61 -5.06
N GLY A 37 6.40 1.69 -5.78
CA GLY A 37 5.41 2.66 -5.36
C GLY A 37 4.03 2.02 -5.17
N LEU A 38 3.60 1.18 -6.11
CA LEU A 38 2.35 0.43 -6.00
C LEU A 38 2.34 -0.51 -4.79
N PHE A 39 3.46 -1.20 -4.53
CA PHE A 39 3.61 -2.01 -3.32
C PHE A 39 3.51 -1.17 -2.03
N VAL A 40 4.17 -0.02 -1.97
CA VAL A 40 4.12 0.86 -0.79
C VAL A 40 2.70 1.39 -0.55
N VAL A 41 1.94 1.69 -1.61
CA VAL A 41 0.52 2.04 -1.50
C VAL A 41 -0.30 0.89 -0.89
N THR A 42 -0.02 -0.36 -1.27
CA THR A 42 -0.70 -1.54 -0.69
C THR A 42 -0.36 -1.76 0.80
N LEU A 43 0.86 -1.39 1.22
CA LEU A 43 1.21 -1.32 2.64
C LEU A 43 0.43 -0.21 3.36
N GLY A 44 0.23 0.94 2.72
CA GLY A 44 -0.63 2.00 3.24
C GLY A 44 -2.05 1.51 3.53
N PHE A 45 -2.67 0.78 2.60
CA PHE A 45 -3.98 0.16 2.82
C PHE A 45 -3.99 -0.82 4.00
N THR A 46 -2.93 -1.60 4.18
CA THR A 46 -2.77 -2.52 5.32
C THR A 46 -2.77 -1.77 6.65
N MET A 47 -2.03 -0.67 6.73
CA MET A 47 -1.94 0.12 7.95
C MET A 47 -3.24 0.87 8.24
N LEU A 48 -4.01 1.22 7.20
CA LEU A 48 -5.31 1.90 7.30
C LEU A 48 -6.45 0.95 7.72
N GLU A 49 -6.31 -0.35 7.49
CA GLU A 49 -7.25 -1.39 7.93
C GLU A 49 -7.42 -1.40 9.47
N ILE A 50 -6.34 -1.13 10.21
CA ILE A 50 -6.32 -1.12 11.68
C ILE A 50 -7.23 -0.02 12.26
N PRO A 51 -7.09 1.28 11.93
CA PRO A 51 -8.00 2.30 12.43
C PRO A 51 -9.44 2.11 11.92
N LEU A 52 -9.66 1.61 10.70
CA LEU A 52 -11.00 1.25 10.20
C LEU A 52 -11.65 0.15 11.04
N PHE A 53 -10.88 -0.85 11.44
CA PHE A 53 -11.35 -1.92 12.31
C PHE A 53 -11.78 -1.38 13.69
N TYR A 54 -10.97 -0.50 14.29
CA TYR A 54 -11.29 0.17 15.55
C TYR A 54 -12.56 1.05 15.46
N GLN A 55 -12.81 1.67 14.31
CA GLN A 55 -14.03 2.45 14.06
C GLN A 55 -15.27 1.57 13.76
N LYS A 56 -15.16 0.24 13.86
CA LYS A 56 -16.23 -0.72 13.54
C LYS A 56 -16.73 -0.63 12.09
N PHE A 57 -15.89 -0.13 11.18
CA PHE A 57 -16.24 -0.01 9.76
C PHE A 57 -16.53 -1.38 9.12
N HIS A 58 -15.87 -2.43 9.60
CA HIS A 58 -16.13 -3.82 9.20
C HIS A 58 -17.56 -4.29 9.51
N LEU A 59 -18.25 -3.71 10.49
CA LEU A 59 -19.65 -4.02 10.82
C LEU A 59 -20.64 -3.21 9.98
N GLN A 60 -20.26 -1.98 9.60
CA GLN A 60 -21.13 -1.09 8.82
C GLN A 60 -21.04 -1.39 7.32
N HIS A 61 -19.85 -1.76 6.84
CA HIS A 61 -19.57 -1.99 5.43
C HIS A 61 -18.68 -3.25 5.24
N PRO A 62 -19.19 -4.45 5.55
CA PRO A 62 -18.41 -5.69 5.51
C PRO A 62 -17.82 -5.97 4.11
N TYR A 63 -18.61 -5.76 3.06
CA TYR A 63 -18.15 -5.98 1.67
C TYR A 63 -17.00 -5.07 1.26
N LEU A 64 -17.03 -3.79 1.67
CA LEU A 64 -15.94 -2.85 1.37
C LEU A 64 -14.67 -3.23 2.14
N PHE A 65 -14.82 -3.67 3.38
CA PHE A 65 -13.70 -4.12 4.21
C PHE A 65 -13.04 -5.37 3.62
N GLU A 66 -13.82 -6.35 3.16
CA GLU A 66 -13.31 -7.54 2.46
C GLU A 66 -12.65 -7.20 1.12
N MET A 67 -13.21 -6.27 0.34
CA MET A 67 -12.60 -5.80 -0.91
C MET A 67 -11.21 -5.19 -0.68
N ILE A 68 -10.99 -4.47 0.43
CA ILE A 68 -9.66 -3.94 0.80
C ILE A 68 -8.70 -5.12 1.06
N GLY A 69 -9.13 -6.14 1.80
CA GLY A 69 -8.34 -7.34 2.05
C GLY A 69 -7.98 -8.11 0.76
N LEU A 70 -8.96 -8.34 -0.12
CA LEU A 70 -8.77 -9.04 -1.40
C LEU A 70 -7.85 -8.26 -2.34
N SER A 71 -8.05 -6.94 -2.45
CA SER A 71 -7.22 -6.10 -3.32
C SER A 71 -5.77 -6.15 -2.89
N ARG A 72 -5.48 -6.09 -1.58
CA ARG A 72 -4.11 -6.25 -1.04
C ARG A 72 -3.52 -7.62 -1.38
N PHE A 73 -4.29 -8.69 -1.15
CA PHE A 73 -3.80 -10.06 -1.38
C PHE A 73 -3.36 -10.28 -2.83
N LEU A 74 -4.07 -9.69 -3.79
CA LEU A 74 -3.73 -9.78 -5.22
C LEU A 74 -2.59 -8.83 -5.59
N THR A 75 -2.64 -7.59 -5.10
CA THR A 75 -1.72 -6.53 -5.56
C THR A 75 -0.34 -6.61 -4.94
N ALA A 76 -0.21 -6.98 -3.65
CA ALA A 76 1.08 -7.02 -2.96
C ALA A 76 2.10 -8.02 -3.56
N PRO A 77 1.77 -9.32 -3.75
CA PRO A 77 2.70 -10.27 -4.35
C PRO A 77 3.02 -9.94 -5.81
N TYR A 78 2.02 -9.47 -6.58
CA TYR A 78 2.23 -9.06 -7.96
C TYR A 78 3.17 -7.85 -8.06
N ALA A 79 2.97 -6.83 -7.22
CA ALA A 79 3.79 -5.63 -7.19
C ALA A 79 5.24 -5.95 -6.81
N LEU A 80 5.45 -6.78 -5.79
CA LEU A 80 6.79 -7.21 -5.38
C LEU A 80 7.49 -8.03 -6.45
N TYR A 81 6.79 -8.99 -7.07
CA TYR A 81 7.35 -9.81 -8.13
C TYR A 81 7.80 -8.97 -9.34
N GLN A 82 6.95 -8.04 -9.79
CA GLN A 82 7.32 -7.14 -10.89
C GLN A 82 8.46 -6.21 -10.49
N CYS A 83 8.45 -5.68 -9.27
CA CYS A 83 9.53 -4.84 -8.75
C CYS A 83 10.88 -5.58 -8.77
N SER A 84 10.94 -6.79 -8.25
CA SER A 84 12.19 -7.58 -8.21
C SER A 84 12.65 -7.96 -9.60
N LEU A 85 11.73 -8.36 -10.48
CA LEU A 85 12.04 -8.69 -11.86
C LEU A 85 12.64 -7.49 -12.59
N PHE A 86 11.97 -6.33 -12.60
CA PHE A 86 12.50 -5.14 -13.27
C PHE A 86 13.78 -4.63 -12.63
N TYR A 87 13.98 -4.79 -11.33
CA TYR A 87 15.23 -4.39 -10.69
C TYR A 87 16.43 -5.24 -11.15
N VAL A 88 16.24 -6.54 -11.37
CA VAL A 88 17.32 -7.45 -11.80
C VAL A 88 17.67 -7.27 -13.28
N TYR A 89 16.71 -6.87 -14.12
CA TYR A 89 16.88 -6.74 -15.57
C TYR A 89 17.21 -5.32 -16.07
N THR A 90 17.47 -4.34 -15.18
CA THR A 90 17.77 -2.94 -15.53
C THR A 90 19.05 -2.47 -14.87
#